data_AF-A0A5S5BQP6-F1
#
_entry.id   AF-A0A5S5BQP6-F1
#
_cell.length_a   1.000
_cell.length_b   1.000
_cell.length_c   1.000
_cell.angle_alpha   90.00
_cell.angle_beta   90.00
_cell.angle_gamma   90.00
#
_symmetry.space_group_name_H-M   'P 1'
#
loop_
_entity.id
_entity.type
_entity.pdbx_description
1 polymer ?
#
loop_
_entity_poly.entity_id
_entity_poly.type
_entity_poly.pdbx_seq_one_letter_code
_entity_poly.pdbx_strand_id
1 'polypeptide(L)'
;MIRDERGQSMVEFALLLPLLLLLLCGIADLGRLLFAYSSLQMTVQETARLGGLGRSDGEMTAYAKAHLRVGDPADMTVAITPNEAARASGDNVTVTLRYSLPLLTPVMTRIIPAPILSAHSTIRVE
;
A
#
# COMPACT_ATOMS: atom_id res chain seq x y z
N MET A 1 -57.99 6.46 11.82
CA MET A 1 -56.63 5.87 11.81
C MET A 1 -55.64 6.99 11.56
N ILE A 2 -54.89 7.40 12.59
CA ILE A 2 -53.77 8.32 12.40
C ILE A 2 -52.63 7.46 11.84
N ARG A 3 -52.28 7.66 10.57
CA ARG A 3 -51.10 7.04 9.97
C ARG A 3 -49.87 7.74 10.55
N ASP A 4 -49.08 7.00 11.31
CA ASP A 4 -47.87 7.53 11.92
C ASP A 4 -46.71 7.50 10.90
N GLU A 5 -46.68 8.51 10.04
CA GLU A 5 -45.70 8.61 8.94
C GLU A 5 -44.27 8.87 9.43
N ARG A 6 -44.10 9.27 10.70
CA ARG A 6 -42.78 9.53 11.30
C ARG A 6 -41.96 8.26 11.49
N GLY A 7 -42.60 7.14 11.80
CA GLY A 7 -41.95 5.84 11.92
C GLY A 7 -41.51 5.27 10.57
N GLN A 8 -42.28 5.55 9.51
CA GLN A 8 -42.00 5.04 8.17
C GLN A 8 -40.70 5.61 7.59
N SER A 9 -40.48 6.92 7.67
CA SER A 9 -39.25 7.54 7.16
C SER A 9 -37.99 7.05 7.88
N MET A 10 -38.09 6.72 9.19
CA MET A 10 -36.99 6.15 9.95
C MET A 10 -36.65 4.73 9.47
N VAL A 11 -37.66 3.92 9.14
CA VAL A 11 -37.48 2.57 8.60
C VAL A 11 -36.87 2.62 7.20
N GLU A 12 -37.33 3.53 6.34
CA GLU A 12 -36.77 3.70 4.98
C GLU A 12 -35.29 4.08 5.03
N PHE A 13 -34.89 5.00 5.93
CA PHE A 13 -33.49 5.33 6.13
C PHE A 13 -32.67 4.14 6.68
N ALA A 14 -33.22 3.40 7.64
CA ALA A 14 -32.54 2.23 8.22
C ALA A 14 -32.26 1.13 7.17
N LEU A 15 -33.08 1.01 6.12
CA LEU A 15 -32.86 0.07 5.03
C LEU A 15 -31.76 0.54 4.05
N LEU A 16 -31.59 1.85 3.87
CA LEU A 16 -30.53 2.42 3.01
C LEU A 16 -29.17 2.51 3.72
N LEU A 17 -29.18 2.68 5.04
CA LEU A 17 -27.98 2.86 5.84
C LEU A 17 -26.91 1.77 5.64
N PRO A 18 -27.22 0.45 5.59
CA PRO A 18 -26.21 -0.58 5.35
C PRO A 18 -25.51 -0.44 4.00
N LEU A 19 -26.25 -0.07 2.95
CA LEU A 19 -25.68 0.16 1.62
C LEU A 19 -24.77 1.39 1.62
N LEU A 20 -25.19 2.47 2.28
CA LEU A 20 -24.38 3.67 2.44
C LEU A 20 -23.09 3.37 3.22
N LEU A 21 -23.17 2.62 4.32
CA LEU A 21 -22.00 2.22 5.10
C LEU A 21 -21.04 1.34 4.30
N LEU A 22 -21.55 0.39 3.52
CA LEU A 22 -20.73 -0.45 2.65
C LEU A 22 -19.99 0.40 1.61
N LEU A 23 -20.69 1.35 0.98
CA LEU A 23 -20.09 2.30 0.04
C LEU A 23 -18.98 3.13 0.70
N LEU A 24 -19.23 3.68 1.89
CA LEU A 24 -18.23 4.46 2.64
C LEU A 24 -17.01 3.61 3.02
N CYS A 25 -17.21 2.37 3.46
CA CYS A 25 -16.12 1.43 3.75
C CYS A 25 -15.27 1.19 2.50
N GLY A 26 -15.92 0.92 1.35
CA GLY A 26 -15.22 0.72 0.08
C GLY A 26 -14.41 1.94 -0.35
N ILE A 27 -14.97 3.15 -0.22
CA ILE A 27 -14.27 4.40 -0.54
C ILE A 27 -13.06 4.60 0.38
N ALA A 28 -13.21 4.38 1.69
CA ALA A 28 -12.13 4.54 2.66
C ALA A 28 -10.96 3.58 2.39
N ASP A 29 -11.26 2.30 2.16
CA ASP A 29 -10.24 1.29 1.84
C ASP A 29 -9.57 1.55 0.49
N LEU A 30 -10.34 1.95 -0.54
CA LEU A 30 -9.80 2.28 -1.85
C LEU A 30 -8.88 3.51 -1.80
N GLY A 31 -9.28 4.57 -1.08
CA GLY A 31 -8.46 5.76 -0.90
C GLY A 31 -7.12 5.42 -0.23
N ARG A 32 -7.14 4.56 0.79
CA ARG A 32 -5.94 4.08 1.46
C ARG A 32 -5.07 3.21 0.55
N LEU A 33 -5.67 2.36 -0.29
CA LEU A 33 -4.96 1.56 -1.30
C LEU A 33 -4.20 2.43 -2.30
N LEU A 34 -4.85 3.47 -2.83
CA LEU A 34 -4.23 4.41 -3.77
C LEU A 34 -3.08 5.19 -3.12
N PHE A 35 -3.27 5.66 -1.89
CA PHE A 35 -2.22 6.32 -1.13
C PHE A 35 -1.03 5.39 -0.88
N ALA A 36 -1.29 4.14 -0.48
CA ALA A 36 -0.26 3.13 -0.27
C ALA A 36 0.56 2.86 -1.52
N TYR A 37 -0.12 2.70 -2.66
CA TYR A 37 0.52 2.49 -3.95
C TYR A 37 1.43 3.66 -4.34
N SER A 38 0.96 4.89 -4.20
CA SER A 38 1.76 6.09 -4.47
C SER A 38 2.98 6.19 -3.55
N SER A 39 2.80 5.94 -2.26
CA SER A 39 3.93 5.92 -1.30
C SER A 39 4.95 4.86 -1.68
N LEU A 40 4.51 3.63 -2.00
CA LEU A 40 5.40 2.52 -2.37
C LEU A 40 6.20 2.85 -3.64
N GLN A 41 5.57 3.48 -4.62
CA GLN A 41 6.21 3.90 -5.87
C GLN A 41 7.28 4.97 -5.64
N MET A 42 7.02 5.94 -4.77
CA MET A 42 8.00 6.95 -4.39
C MET A 42 9.18 6.31 -3.63
N THR A 43 8.88 5.44 -2.66
CA THR A 43 9.89 4.76 -1.86
C THR A 43 10.80 3.88 -2.71
N VAL A 44 10.27 3.13 -3.69
CA VAL A 44 11.10 2.26 -4.53
C VAL A 44 12.05 3.05 -5.43
N GLN A 45 11.60 4.18 -5.99
CA GLN A 45 12.43 5.03 -6.85
C GLN A 45 13.59 5.64 -6.07
N GLU A 46 13.30 6.14 -4.87
CA GLU A 46 14.31 6.74 -4.02
C GLU A 46 15.28 5.70 -3.44
N THR A 47 14.76 4.50 -3.12
CA THR A 47 15.62 3.37 -2.71
C THR A 47 16.53 2.93 -3.86
N ALA A 48 16.01 2.83 -5.09
CA ALA A 48 16.84 2.53 -6.25
C ALA A 48 17.93 3.59 -6.43
N ARG A 49 17.60 4.89 -6.30
CA ARG A 49 18.58 5.98 -6.36
C ARG A 49 19.73 5.81 -5.37
N LEU A 50 19.45 5.39 -4.14
CA LEU A 50 20.50 5.07 -3.16
C LEU A 50 21.40 3.93 -3.64
N GLY A 51 20.84 2.91 -4.29
CA GLY A 51 21.61 1.83 -4.90
C GLY A 51 22.49 2.30 -6.07
N GLY A 52 21.99 3.25 -6.87
CA GLY A 52 22.77 3.91 -7.92
C GLY A 52 23.99 4.67 -7.36
N LEU A 53 23.87 5.21 -6.15
CA LEU A 53 24.95 5.89 -5.41
C LEU A 53 25.87 4.91 -4.64
N GLY A 54 25.73 3.59 -4.85
CA GLY A 54 26.57 2.59 -4.21
C GLY A 54 26.27 2.32 -2.73
N ARG A 55 25.06 2.64 -2.24
CA ARG A 55 24.66 2.27 -0.87
C ARG A 55 24.49 0.77 -0.71
N SER A 56 24.77 0.28 0.50
CA SER A 56 24.66 -1.14 0.85
C SER A 56 23.22 -1.63 0.83
N ASP A 57 23.02 -2.94 0.68
CA ASP A 57 21.68 -3.54 0.68
C ASP A 57 20.96 -3.35 2.02
N GLY A 58 21.73 -3.32 3.11
CA GLY A 58 21.25 -3.01 4.45
C GLY A 58 20.72 -1.59 4.56
N GLU A 59 21.46 -0.59 4.07
CA GLU A 59 21.02 0.81 4.06
C GLU A 59 19.77 1.01 3.20
N MET A 60 19.73 0.42 2.01
CA MET A 60 18.57 0.51 1.13
C MET A 60 17.33 -0.13 1.74
N THR A 61 17.47 -1.29 2.36
CA THR A 61 16.37 -1.97 3.06
C THR A 61 15.87 -1.16 4.25
N ALA A 62 16.78 -0.61 5.05
CA ALA A 62 16.43 0.26 6.17
C ALA A 62 15.73 1.54 5.68
N TYR A 63 16.23 2.15 4.60
CA TYR A 63 15.62 3.32 4.00
C TYR A 63 14.20 3.04 3.53
N ALA A 64 14.00 1.96 2.75
CA ALA A 64 12.70 1.57 2.24
C ALA A 64 11.69 1.37 3.39
N LYS A 65 12.09 0.66 4.45
CA LYS A 65 11.24 0.41 5.61
C LYS A 65 10.92 1.68 6.41
N ALA A 66 11.86 2.60 6.54
CA ALA A 66 11.66 3.86 7.26
C ALA A 66 10.80 4.87 6.49
N HIS A 67 10.77 4.79 5.15
CA HIS A 67 10.10 5.78 4.29
C HIS A 67 8.79 5.28 3.68
N LEU A 68 8.35 4.06 3.98
CA LEU A 68 6.99 3.64 3.68
C LEU A 68 6.02 4.40 4.60
N ARG A 69 5.17 5.26 4.02
CA ARG A 69 4.28 6.15 4.79
C ARG A 69 2.94 5.50 5.13
N VAL A 70 2.84 4.17 5.01
CA VAL A 70 1.59 3.43 5.20
C VAL A 70 1.82 2.13 5.97
N GLY A 71 1.00 1.92 7.01
CA GLY A 71 0.95 0.69 7.78
C GLY A 71 2.26 0.28 8.46
N ASP A 72 2.46 -1.02 8.62
CA ASP A 72 3.62 -1.58 9.33
C ASP A 72 4.71 -1.97 8.32
N PRO A 73 5.94 -1.45 8.44
CA PRO A 73 7.08 -1.87 7.61
C PRO A 73 7.40 -3.37 7.68
N ALA A 74 6.91 -4.10 8.69
CA ALA A 74 7.04 -5.55 8.80
C ALA A 74 6.28 -6.31 7.69
N ASP A 75 5.19 -5.73 7.17
CA ASP A 75 4.40 -6.32 6.08
C ASP A 75 5.03 -6.06 4.68
N MET A 76 6.20 -5.41 4.65
CA MET A 76 6.95 -5.12 3.44
C MET A 76 8.15 -6.06 3.26
N THR A 77 8.28 -6.62 2.07
CA THR A 77 9.48 -7.34 1.63
C THR A 77 10.25 -6.51 0.60
N VAL A 78 11.56 -6.44 0.79
CA VAL A 78 12.50 -5.70 -0.06
C VAL A 78 13.38 -6.73 -0.76
N ALA A 79 13.38 -6.73 -2.09
CA ALA A 79 14.25 -7.56 -2.89
C ALA A 79 15.12 -6.67 -3.78
N ILE A 80 16.42 -6.93 -3.76
CA ILE A 80 17.41 -6.13 -4.49
C ILE A 80 18.24 -7.08 -5.35
N THR A 81 18.34 -6.79 -6.65
CA THR A 81 19.01 -7.64 -7.63
C THR A 81 19.86 -6.79 -8.58
N PRO A 82 21.11 -7.18 -8.88
CA PRO A 82 21.90 -8.27 -8.28
C PRO A 82 22.29 -7.95 -6.84
N ASN A 83 22.78 -8.92 -6.05
CA ASN A 83 23.19 -8.67 -4.66
C ASN A 83 24.40 -7.71 -4.57
N GLU A 84 24.62 -7.10 -3.41
CA GLU A 84 25.71 -6.13 -3.20
C GLU A 84 27.08 -6.62 -3.69
N ALA A 85 27.45 -7.88 -3.40
CA ALA A 85 28.74 -8.45 -3.77
C ALA A 85 28.94 -8.64 -5.28
N ALA A 86 27.85 -8.68 -6.07
CA ALA A 86 27.89 -8.86 -7.51
C ALA A 86 27.66 -7.54 -8.28
N ARG A 87 27.62 -6.38 -7.62
CA ARG A 87 27.52 -5.07 -8.26
C ARG A 87 28.88 -4.44 -8.47
N ALA A 88 29.15 -4.00 -9.69
CA ALA A 88 30.21 -3.09 -10.03
C ALA A 88 29.65 -1.75 -10.55
N SER A 89 30.47 -0.70 -10.51
CA SER A 89 30.16 0.56 -11.19
C SER A 89 29.89 0.29 -12.67
N GLY A 90 28.78 0.83 -13.17
CA GLY A 90 28.28 0.61 -14.52
C GLY A 90 27.18 -0.45 -14.65
N ASP A 91 26.98 -1.32 -13.64
CA ASP A 91 25.90 -2.31 -13.63
C ASP A 91 24.53 -1.68 -13.30
N ASN A 92 23.45 -2.42 -13.56
CA ASN A 92 22.11 -2.00 -13.16
C ASN A 92 21.68 -2.70 -11.86
N VAL A 93 21.20 -1.92 -10.90
CA VAL A 93 20.53 -2.41 -9.70
C VAL A 93 19.02 -2.24 -9.82
N THR A 94 18.29 -3.30 -9.52
CA THR A 94 16.82 -3.33 -9.49
C THR A 94 16.35 -3.54 -8.07
N VAL A 95 15.56 -2.60 -7.57
CA VAL A 95 14.87 -2.69 -6.28
C VAL A 95 13.42 -3.07 -6.54
N THR A 96 12.93 -4.09 -5.86
CA THR A 96 11.54 -4.52 -5.86
C THR A 96 10.99 -4.47 -4.44
N LEU A 97 9.95 -3.68 -4.23
CA LEU A 97 9.22 -3.61 -2.98
C LEU A 97 7.87 -4.31 -3.14
N ARG A 98 7.54 -5.21 -2.21
CA ARG A 98 6.23 -5.85 -2.12
C ARG A 98 5.64 -5.60 -0.75
N TYR A 99 4.38 -5.18 -0.70
CA TYR A 99 3.72 -4.80 0.54
C TYR A 99 2.32 -5.40 0.61
N SER A 100 2.03 -6.11 1.69
CA SER A 100 0.68 -6.63 1.96
C SER A 100 -0.11 -5.56 2.71
N LEU A 101 -1.12 -4.96 2.09
CA LEU A 101 -1.90 -3.90 2.73
C LEU A 101 -3.12 -4.52 3.46
N PRO A 102 -3.13 -4.57 4.80
CA PRO A 102 -4.32 -5.01 5.53
C PRO A 102 -5.44 -3.98 5.35
N LEU A 103 -6.66 -4.42 5.04
CA LEU A 103 -7.81 -3.51 4.88
C LEU A 103 -8.22 -2.91 6.24
N LEU A 104 -8.63 -1.64 6.22
CA LEU A 104 -9.03 -0.88 7.39
C LEU A 104 -10.39 -1.37 7.92
N THR A 105 -11.35 -1.64 7.03
CA THR A 105 -12.71 -1.96 7.45
C THR A 105 -12.94 -3.48 7.57
N PRO A 106 -13.49 -3.97 8.71
CA PRO A 106 -13.72 -5.41 8.91
C PRO A 106 -14.70 -6.05 7.93
N VAL A 107 -15.56 -5.25 7.31
CA VAL A 107 -16.51 -5.74 6.29
C VAL A 107 -15.74 -6.08 5.02
N MET A 108 -14.81 -5.20 4.60
CA MET A 108 -14.03 -5.44 3.39
C MET A 108 -13.05 -6.61 3.54
N THR A 109 -12.46 -6.84 4.73
CA THR A 109 -11.59 -8.01 4.98
C THR A 109 -12.29 -9.36 4.82
N ARG A 110 -13.62 -9.42 5.03
CA ARG A 110 -14.42 -10.64 4.83
C ARG A 110 -14.84 -10.85 3.37
N ILE A 111 -14.87 -9.80 2.58
CA ILE A 111 -15.34 -9.83 1.19
C ILE A 111 -14.16 -10.04 0.22
N ILE A 112 -13.04 -9.38 0.49
CA ILE A 112 -11.88 -9.34 -0.41
C ILE A 112 -10.62 -9.74 0.39
N PRO A 113 -9.75 -10.61 -0.17
CA PRO A 113 -8.45 -10.87 0.44
C PRO A 113 -7.59 -9.60 0.49
N ALA A 114 -6.64 -9.54 1.43
CA ALA A 114 -5.73 -8.41 1.54
C ALA A 114 -4.94 -8.22 0.24
N PRO A 115 -4.98 -7.02 -0.37
CA PRO A 115 -4.27 -6.76 -1.62
C PRO A 115 -2.75 -6.70 -1.38
N ILE A 116 -2.00 -7.29 -2.31
CA ILE A 116 -0.54 -7.24 -2.34
C ILE A 116 -0.12 -6.21 -3.39
N LEU A 117 0.55 -5.15 -2.95
CA LEU A 117 1.13 -4.12 -3.80
C LEU A 117 2.55 -4.51 -4.17
N SER A 118 2.95 -4.27 -5.41
CA SER A 118 4.31 -4.49 -5.88
C SER A 118 4.76 -3.31 -6.71
N ALA A 119 5.95 -2.80 -6.43
CA ALA A 119 6.60 -1.74 -7.21
C ALA A 119 8.05 -2.12 -7.44
N HIS A 120 8.60 -1.73 -8.59
CA HIS A 120 10.01 -1.96 -8.92
C HIS A 120 10.61 -0.73 -9.57
N SER A 121 11.92 -0.55 -9.40
CA SER A 121 12.69 0.51 -10.03
C SER A 121 14.11 0.01 -10.29
N THR A 122 14.64 0.34 -11.46
CA THR A 122 15.99 -0.02 -11.90
C THR A 122 16.79 1.25 -12.14
N ILE A 123 18.01 1.30 -11.63
CA ILE A 123 18.96 2.39 -11.88
C ILE A 123 20.34 1.81 -12.18
N ARG A 124 21.16 2.59 -12.89
CA ARG A 124 22.57 2.28 -13.10
C ARG A 124 23.40 2.70 -11.87
N VAL A 125 24.34 1.86 -11.48
CA VAL A 125 25.34 2.14 -10.44
C VAL A 125 26.43 3.04 -11.03
N GLU A 126 26.70 4.16 -10.36
CA GLU A 126 27.77 5.11 -10.71
C GLU A 126 29.12 4.69 -10.12
#